data_AF-A0A1Y3BU36-F1
#
_entry.id   AF-A0A1Y3BU36-F1
#
_cell.length_a   1.000
_cell.length_b   1.000
_cell.length_c   1.000
_cell.angle_alpha   90.00
_cell.angle_beta   90.00
_cell.angle_gamma   90.00
#
_symmetry.space_group_name_H-M   'P 1'
#
loop_
_entity.id
_entity.type
_entity.pdbx_description
1 polymer ?
#
loop_
_entity_poly.entity_id
_entity_poly.type
_entity_poly.pdbx_seq_one_letter_code
_entity_poly.pdbx_strand_id
1 'polypeptide(L)'
;MRMNPTTSSSGVPRLTKEPGAYRPNHWSVLDVAFPPGKMPNIYNALVQLLGNNRVRAVAMSATDGLTRGMDVIDTGAPLSVPVVERLSDEFSTTTFPIHRSAPAFIQLDTKLSIFETGIKVVDLLAPYRRGGKIGLFGGAGVGKTVLIMELINNIAKAHGGVSVFGGVGERTQSKVALVYGQMNEPPGARMRVGLTALTMAEYFRDVNEQDVLLFVDNIFRFVQAGSEVSALLGRMPSAVGYQPTLSTEMGSLQERITSTKEGSITSIQAVYVPADDLTDPAPATTFAHLDATTVLSRGLAAKGIYPAVDPLDSTSTMLQPRIVGDEHYETAQQVKQTLQRYKELQDIIAILGLDELSEEDRLTVARARKLSVSYHNLFSYGEGYELRNGEQFEEMTLNLCVLTPNRIVWDSEVKEIILSTNSGQIGVLPNHAPIATAVDIGILRIRLNDQWLTMALMGGFARIGNNEITVLVNDAEKSSDIDPQEAQQTLEIAEAALRKAEGKRQTIEANLALRRARTRVEAINAIS
;
A
#
# COMPACT_ATOMS: atom_id res chain seq x y z
N MET A 1 -23.78 12.50 4.98
CA MET A 1 -25.11 11.89 4.77
C MET A 1 -25.00 10.36 4.78
N ARG A 2 -25.94 9.66 5.42
CA ARG A 2 -26.05 8.18 5.38
C ARG A 2 -27.42 7.80 4.80
N MET A 3 -27.48 6.76 3.97
CA MET A 3 -28.74 6.18 3.49
C MET A 3 -29.00 4.87 4.25
N ASN A 4 -30.21 4.66 4.76
CA ASN A 4 -30.57 3.45 5.49
C ASN A 4 -30.83 2.29 4.51
N PRO A 5 -30.09 1.17 4.58
CA PRO A 5 -30.56 -0.09 4.03
C PRO A 5 -31.50 -0.73 5.05
N THR A 6 -32.70 -1.10 4.62
CA THR A 6 -33.64 -1.89 5.40
C THR A 6 -33.08 -3.26 5.74
N THR A 7 -32.49 -3.43 6.93
CA THR A 7 -32.53 -4.69 7.70
C THR A 7 -32.51 -4.40 9.20
N SER A 8 -33.37 -5.10 9.93
CA SER A 8 -33.64 -4.97 11.35
C SER A 8 -32.49 -5.47 12.23
N SER A 9 -31.96 -4.63 13.12
CA SER A 9 -31.53 -5.06 14.46
C SER A 9 -31.53 -3.86 15.43
N SER A 10 -31.98 -4.14 16.64
CA SER A 10 -32.34 -3.22 17.71
C SER A 10 -31.13 -2.71 18.51
N GLY A 11 -31.11 -1.40 18.80
CA GLY A 11 -30.36 -0.85 19.95
C GLY A 11 -29.34 0.24 19.62
N VAL A 12 -29.79 1.42 19.12
CA VAL A 12 -28.97 2.64 19.11
C VAL A 12 -29.87 3.83 19.53
N PRO A 13 -29.41 4.78 20.38
CA PRO A 13 -30.27 5.84 20.91
C PRO A 13 -30.81 6.73 19.80
N ARG A 14 -32.10 7.10 19.88
CA ARG A 14 -32.78 8.01 18.96
C ARG A 14 -32.20 9.43 19.06
N LEU A 15 -31.20 9.73 18.23
CA LEU A 15 -30.88 11.10 17.85
C LEU A 15 -31.92 11.57 16.82
N THR A 16 -32.57 12.71 17.08
CA THR A 16 -33.52 13.39 16.19
C THR A 16 -32.84 13.69 14.84
N LYS A 17 -33.28 13.01 13.78
CA LYS A 17 -32.71 13.06 12.41
C LYS A 17 -33.80 13.44 11.40
N GLU A 18 -33.46 14.23 10.39
CA GLU A 18 -34.42 14.90 9.50
C GLU A 18 -34.32 14.43 8.03
N PRO A 19 -35.45 14.23 7.31
CA PRO A 19 -35.47 13.59 5.98
C PRO A 19 -35.37 14.58 4.79
N GLY A 20 -34.69 14.16 3.72
CA GLY A 20 -34.66 14.79 2.39
C GLY A 20 -34.88 13.78 1.25
N ALA A 21 -35.15 14.22 0.02
CA ALA A 21 -35.55 13.33 -1.10
C ALA A 21 -34.52 13.29 -2.26
N TYR A 22 -34.15 12.08 -2.71
CA TYR A 22 -33.15 11.83 -3.78
C TYR A 22 -33.68 11.98 -5.22
N ARG A 23 -32.86 12.52 -6.15
CA ARG A 23 -33.02 12.43 -7.62
C ARG A 23 -31.67 12.15 -8.32
N PRO A 24 -31.59 11.25 -9.33
CA PRO A 24 -30.34 10.82 -9.95
C PRO A 24 -29.90 11.80 -11.02
N ASN A 25 -28.58 12.07 -11.08
CA ASN A 25 -27.93 12.58 -12.27
C ASN A 25 -26.51 12.02 -12.37
N HIS A 26 -26.29 11.10 -13.31
CA HIS A 26 -25.06 10.34 -13.53
C HIS A 26 -24.55 9.47 -12.34
N TRP A 27 -23.91 8.35 -12.64
CA TRP A 27 -23.72 7.13 -11.84
C TRP A 27 -22.96 7.29 -10.51
N SER A 28 -22.51 8.50 -10.16
CA SER A 28 -21.73 8.79 -8.94
C SER A 28 -22.14 10.10 -8.24
N VAL A 29 -23.14 10.82 -8.76
CA VAL A 29 -23.59 12.11 -8.23
C VAL A 29 -25.09 12.08 -7.94
N LEU A 30 -25.46 12.64 -6.79
CA LEU A 30 -26.78 12.58 -6.22
C LEU A 30 -27.30 14.01 -6.02
N ASP A 31 -28.43 14.36 -6.63
CA ASP A 31 -29.11 15.62 -6.30
C ASP A 31 -30.12 15.33 -5.17
N VAL A 32 -29.90 15.94 -4.01
CA VAL A 32 -30.70 15.77 -2.79
C VAL A 32 -31.46 17.07 -2.51
N ALA A 33 -32.78 16.95 -2.32
CA ALA A 33 -33.63 18.06 -1.93
C ALA A 33 -33.89 18.04 -0.42
N PHE A 34 -33.66 19.17 0.24
CA PHE A 34 -33.95 19.39 1.66
C PHE A 34 -35.17 20.30 1.84
N PRO A 35 -35.87 20.24 2.97
CA PRO A 35 -36.89 21.23 3.30
C PRO A 35 -36.29 22.65 3.46
N PRO A 36 -37.09 23.72 3.26
CA PRO A 36 -36.64 25.09 3.48
C PRO A 36 -36.09 25.29 4.90
N GLY A 37 -34.95 25.99 5.02
CA GLY A 37 -34.29 26.27 6.31
C GLY A 37 -33.45 25.13 6.89
N LYS A 38 -33.40 23.96 6.22
CA LYS A 38 -32.70 22.74 6.68
C LYS A 38 -31.58 22.32 5.73
N MET A 39 -30.93 23.30 5.10
CA MET A 39 -29.82 23.07 4.17
C MET A 39 -28.58 22.60 4.94
N PRO A 40 -27.89 21.53 4.48
CA PRO A 40 -26.65 21.07 5.11
C PRO A 40 -25.48 22.03 4.82
N ASN A 41 -24.50 22.06 5.73
CA ASN A 41 -23.25 22.79 5.52
C ASN A 41 -22.42 22.17 4.38
N ILE A 42 -21.61 22.99 3.70
CA ILE A 42 -20.82 22.63 2.50
C ILE A 42 -19.90 21.42 2.72
N TYR A 43 -19.50 21.13 3.96
CA TYR A 43 -18.60 20.02 4.32
C TYR A 43 -19.30 18.72 4.77
N ASN A 44 -20.64 18.68 4.93
CA ASN A 44 -21.38 17.49 5.41
C ASN A 44 -21.49 16.35 4.36
N ALA A 45 -21.19 16.69 3.10
CA ALA A 45 -20.81 15.84 1.98
C ALA A 45 -20.20 16.78 0.94
N LEU A 46 -19.59 16.29 -0.14
CA LEU A 46 -19.12 17.12 -1.27
C LEU A 46 -20.31 17.84 -1.95
N VAL A 47 -20.78 18.93 -1.36
CA VAL A 47 -22.04 19.60 -1.68
C VAL A 47 -21.78 20.82 -2.55
N GLN A 48 -22.22 20.77 -3.82
CA GLN A 48 -22.49 21.98 -4.58
C GLN A 48 -23.94 22.39 -4.36
N LEU A 49 -24.16 23.63 -3.90
CA LEU A 49 -25.50 24.20 -3.76
C LEU A 49 -26.04 24.52 -5.17
N LEU A 50 -27.17 23.92 -5.53
CA LEU A 50 -27.82 24.14 -6.83
C LEU A 50 -28.92 25.22 -6.77
N GLY A 51 -29.27 25.71 -5.56
CA GLY A 51 -30.44 26.56 -5.32
C GLY A 51 -31.73 25.74 -5.14
N ASN A 52 -32.85 26.39 -4.83
CA ASN A 52 -34.16 25.75 -4.60
C ASN A 52 -34.15 24.60 -3.56
N ASN A 53 -33.40 24.77 -2.48
CA ASN A 53 -33.18 23.75 -1.43
C ASN A 53 -32.58 22.44 -1.96
N ARG A 54 -31.80 22.52 -3.05
CA ARG A 54 -31.12 21.37 -3.64
C ARG A 54 -29.61 21.44 -3.48
N VAL A 55 -29.08 20.26 -3.25
CA VAL A 55 -27.68 19.98 -3.00
C VAL A 55 -27.27 18.90 -3.98
N ARG A 56 -26.14 19.10 -4.66
CA ARG A 56 -25.48 18.07 -5.44
C ARG A 56 -24.37 17.46 -4.60
N ALA A 57 -24.47 16.16 -4.32
CA ALA A 57 -23.52 15.40 -3.52
C ALA A 57 -22.81 14.33 -4.36
N VAL A 58 -21.57 14.02 -4.00
CA VAL A 58 -20.79 12.93 -4.60
C VAL A 58 -20.91 11.68 -3.73
N ALA A 59 -21.23 10.54 -4.32
CA ALA A 59 -21.32 9.27 -3.61
C ALA A 59 -19.92 8.70 -3.28
N MET A 60 -19.78 8.12 -2.09
CA MET A 60 -18.55 7.45 -1.64
C MET A 60 -18.58 5.93 -1.91
N SER A 61 -19.71 5.40 -2.35
CA SER A 61 -19.92 3.98 -2.68
C SER A 61 -20.76 3.86 -3.95
N ALA A 62 -20.89 2.66 -4.50
CA ALA A 62 -21.73 2.41 -5.65
C ALA A 62 -23.16 2.91 -5.42
N THR A 63 -23.77 3.51 -6.44
CA THR A 63 -25.12 4.07 -6.39
C THR A 63 -26.19 3.11 -6.90
N ASP A 64 -25.81 1.86 -7.16
CA ASP A 64 -26.71 0.81 -7.65
C ASP A 64 -27.82 0.53 -6.64
N GLY A 65 -29.06 0.45 -7.13
CA GLY A 65 -30.24 0.22 -6.29
C GLY A 65 -30.84 1.48 -5.66
N LEU A 66 -30.26 2.67 -5.87
CA LEU A 66 -30.86 3.92 -5.38
C LEU A 66 -32.01 4.40 -6.28
N THR A 67 -33.17 4.66 -5.67
CA THR A 67 -34.38 5.10 -6.38
C THR A 67 -34.81 6.51 -5.99
N ARG A 68 -35.37 7.25 -6.96
CA ARG A 68 -35.88 8.61 -6.72
C ARG A 68 -36.86 8.64 -5.54
N GLY A 69 -36.76 9.68 -4.71
CA GLY A 69 -37.62 9.84 -3.54
C GLY A 69 -37.18 9.06 -2.30
N MET A 70 -36.06 8.34 -2.35
CA MET A 70 -35.46 7.76 -1.14
C MET A 70 -35.10 8.85 -0.13
N ASP A 71 -35.35 8.53 1.14
CA ASP A 71 -35.04 9.40 2.28
C ASP A 71 -33.52 9.48 2.49
N VAL A 72 -33.02 10.71 2.57
CA VAL A 72 -31.63 11.05 2.86
C VAL A 72 -31.55 11.73 4.20
N ILE A 73 -30.61 11.29 5.04
CA ILE A 73 -30.36 11.89 6.36
C ILE A 73 -29.09 12.72 6.32
N ASP A 74 -29.20 14.00 6.68
CA ASP A 74 -28.03 14.80 7.01
C ASP A 74 -27.47 14.37 8.38
N THR A 75 -26.17 14.16 8.42
CA THR A 75 -25.44 13.78 9.64
C THR A 75 -25.14 15.00 10.51
N GLY A 76 -25.31 16.22 10.01
CA GLY A 76 -25.04 17.47 10.73
C GLY A 76 -23.55 17.80 10.87
N ALA A 77 -22.68 16.80 10.72
CA ALA A 77 -21.23 16.92 10.75
C ALA A 77 -20.57 16.44 9.44
N PRO A 78 -19.36 16.96 9.12
CA PRO A 78 -18.52 16.44 8.05
C PRO A 78 -18.20 14.96 8.19
N LEU A 79 -17.76 14.35 7.09
CA LEU A 79 -17.21 13.00 7.13
C LEU A 79 -16.07 12.97 8.17
N SER A 80 -16.24 12.12 9.17
CA SER A 80 -15.34 12.01 10.32
C SER A 80 -14.81 10.59 10.41
N VAL A 81 -13.55 10.47 10.81
CA VAL A 81 -12.82 9.21 10.85
C VAL A 81 -12.37 8.95 12.29
N PRO A 82 -12.41 7.69 12.75
CA PRO A 82 -11.89 7.35 14.06
C PRO A 82 -10.39 7.62 14.08
N VAL A 83 -9.92 8.24 15.16
CA VAL A 83 -8.49 8.42 15.43
C VAL A 83 -8.06 7.35 16.42
N VAL A 84 -6.85 6.81 16.24
CA VAL A 84 -6.29 5.79 17.13
C VAL A 84 -5.27 6.43 18.06
N GLU A 85 -5.38 6.19 19.37
CA GLU A 85 -4.42 6.69 20.36
C GLU A 85 -3.05 6.01 20.20
N ARG A 86 -3.06 4.72 19.88
CA ARG A 86 -1.89 3.91 19.53
C ARG A 86 -2.22 3.00 18.36
N LEU A 87 -1.21 2.74 17.52
CA LEU A 87 -1.31 1.90 16.31
C LEU A 87 -1.69 0.44 16.59
N SER A 88 -1.65 -0.01 17.85
CA SER A 88 -2.00 -1.36 18.31
C SER A 88 -3.44 -1.49 18.82
N ASP A 89 -4.15 -0.37 19.00
CA ASP A 89 -5.43 -0.38 19.71
C ASP A 89 -6.61 -0.46 18.73
N GLU A 90 -7.74 -1.00 19.21
CA GLU A 90 -9.01 -0.94 18.49
C GLU A 90 -9.38 0.53 18.21
N PHE A 91 -10.14 0.78 17.12
CA PHE A 91 -10.59 2.14 16.77
C PHE A 91 -11.20 2.85 17.99
N SER A 92 -10.62 3.98 18.38
CA SER A 92 -11.11 4.73 19.54
C SER A 92 -12.51 5.30 19.27
N THR A 93 -13.21 5.67 20.35
CA THR A 93 -14.48 6.40 20.27
C THR A 93 -14.33 7.83 19.76
N THR A 94 -13.10 8.36 19.71
CA THR A 94 -12.80 9.72 19.28
C THR A 94 -12.75 9.78 17.75
N THR A 95 -13.48 10.72 17.17
CA THR A 95 -13.54 10.91 15.71
C THR A 95 -13.18 12.33 15.32
N PHE A 96 -12.37 12.50 14.28
CA PHE A 96 -11.98 13.81 13.75
C PHE A 96 -12.55 14.01 12.33
N PRO A 97 -12.96 15.25 11.96
CA PRO A 97 -13.42 15.53 10.60
C PRO A 97 -12.26 15.49 9.61
N ILE A 98 -12.49 14.91 8.42
CA ILE A 98 -11.43 14.80 7.39
C ILE A 98 -11.12 16.14 6.71
N HIS A 99 -12.08 17.05 6.74
CA HIS A 99 -11.97 18.41 6.23
C HIS A 99 -11.62 19.34 7.39
N ARG A 100 -10.37 19.79 7.42
CA ARG A 100 -9.82 20.71 8.42
C ARG A 100 -9.04 21.82 7.72
N SER A 101 -8.95 22.96 8.37
CA SER A 101 -8.10 24.08 7.96
C SER A 101 -6.63 23.69 8.10
N ALA A 102 -5.77 24.25 7.25
CA ALA A 102 -4.33 24.20 7.50
C ALA A 102 -3.97 24.93 8.82
N PRO A 103 -2.87 24.54 9.50
CA PRO A 103 -2.39 25.24 10.69
C PRO A 103 -2.20 26.74 10.44
N ALA A 104 -2.53 27.55 11.45
CA ALA A 104 -2.36 29.00 11.35
C ALA A 104 -0.86 29.37 11.38
N PHE A 105 -0.51 30.51 10.79
CA PHE A 105 0.89 30.99 10.73
C PHE A 105 1.59 31.01 12.10
N ILE A 106 0.87 31.36 13.17
CA ILE A 106 1.40 31.41 14.55
C ILE A 106 1.72 30.03 15.16
N GLN A 107 1.20 28.95 14.57
CA GLN A 107 1.40 27.56 15.00
C GLN A 107 2.57 26.91 14.28
N LEU A 108 3.02 27.47 13.15
CA LEU A 108 4.11 26.92 12.35
C LEU A 108 5.45 27.04 13.08
N ASP A 109 6.27 26.00 12.95
CA ASP A 109 7.66 26.06 13.39
C ASP A 109 8.52 26.77 12.31
N THR A 110 9.34 27.73 12.75
CA THR A 110 10.25 28.48 11.89
C THR A 110 11.63 27.84 11.80
N LYS A 111 11.93 26.84 12.63
CA LYS A 111 13.22 26.15 12.62
C LYS A 111 13.30 25.18 11.45
N LEU A 112 14.28 25.43 10.58
CA LEU A 112 14.68 24.47 9.57
C LEU A 112 15.51 23.38 10.23
N SER A 113 15.01 22.15 10.22
CA SER A 113 15.72 20.97 10.71
C SER A 113 15.73 19.87 9.65
N ILE A 114 16.88 19.20 9.55
CA ILE A 114 17.05 18.06 8.67
C ILE A 114 16.39 16.85 9.30
N PHE A 115 15.79 16.04 8.45
CA PHE A 115 15.22 14.76 8.79
C PHE A 115 16.20 13.66 8.40
N GLU A 116 16.91 13.11 9.39
CA GLU A 116 17.94 12.09 9.18
C GLU A 116 17.28 10.75 8.83
N THR A 117 17.48 10.29 7.59
CA THR A 117 16.83 9.08 7.08
C THR A 117 17.62 7.81 7.39
N GLY A 118 18.91 7.93 7.70
CA GLY A 118 19.84 6.81 7.77
C GLY A 118 20.24 6.27 6.39
N ILE A 119 19.80 6.92 5.31
CA ILE A 119 20.09 6.52 3.94
C ILE A 119 21.14 7.48 3.37
N LYS A 120 22.40 7.01 3.31
CA LYS A 120 23.59 7.79 2.91
C LYS A 120 23.36 8.67 1.68
N VAL A 121 22.78 8.13 0.61
CA VAL A 121 22.57 8.88 -0.65
C VAL A 121 21.54 10.01 -0.47
N VAL A 122 20.50 9.77 0.32
CA VAL A 122 19.46 10.77 0.61
C VAL A 122 20.03 11.83 1.56
N ASP A 123 20.60 11.42 2.70
CA ASP A 123 21.11 12.35 3.71
C ASP A 123 22.23 13.24 3.16
N LEU A 124 23.10 12.71 2.29
CA LEU A 124 24.18 13.49 1.70
C LEU A 124 23.70 14.41 0.56
N LEU A 125 22.94 13.89 -0.41
CA LEU A 125 22.72 14.56 -1.70
C LEU A 125 21.34 15.20 -1.87
N ALA A 126 20.34 14.70 -1.14
CA ALA A 126 18.97 15.19 -1.16
C ALA A 126 18.35 15.16 0.25
N PRO A 127 18.96 15.86 1.23
CA PRO A 127 18.55 15.77 2.64
C PRO A 127 17.09 16.17 2.81
N TYR A 128 16.35 15.42 3.62
CA TYR A 128 14.93 15.69 3.84
C TYR A 128 14.74 16.76 4.92
N ARG A 129 13.66 17.53 4.79
CA ARG A 129 13.25 18.51 5.77
C ARG A 129 12.24 17.88 6.73
N ARG A 130 12.40 18.10 8.04
CA ARG A 130 11.38 17.71 9.03
C ARG A 130 10.10 18.52 8.81
N GLY A 131 8.97 17.83 8.69
CA GLY A 131 7.68 18.37 8.26
C GLY A 131 7.61 18.78 6.79
N GLY A 132 8.61 18.38 6.01
CA GLY A 132 8.68 18.68 4.58
C GLY A 132 7.88 17.70 3.74
N LYS A 133 7.78 18.03 2.45
CA LYS A 133 7.11 17.23 1.42
C LYS A 133 8.15 16.69 0.45
N ILE A 134 8.25 15.37 0.36
CA ILE A 134 9.23 14.68 -0.46
C ILE A 134 8.49 13.99 -1.61
N GLY A 135 8.92 14.26 -2.85
CA GLY A 135 8.44 13.55 -4.02
C GLY A 135 9.33 12.35 -4.36
N LEU A 136 8.74 11.16 -4.43
CA LEU A 136 9.41 9.93 -4.83
C LEU A 136 9.05 9.58 -6.29
N PHE A 137 10.01 9.73 -7.18
CA PHE A 137 9.88 9.50 -8.62
C PHE A 137 10.50 8.16 -8.99
N GLY A 138 9.96 7.49 -10.01
CA GLY A 138 10.52 6.24 -10.53
C GLY A 138 9.49 5.33 -11.16
N GLY A 139 9.93 4.41 -12.00
CA GLY A 139 9.07 3.39 -12.62
C GLY A 139 8.74 2.22 -11.66
N ALA A 140 7.98 1.24 -12.15
CA ALA A 140 7.80 -0.02 -11.44
C ALA A 140 9.15 -0.77 -11.31
N GLY A 141 9.35 -1.48 -10.19
CA GLY A 141 10.51 -2.35 -9.97
C GLY A 141 11.83 -1.65 -9.58
N VAL A 142 11.84 -0.33 -9.37
CA VAL A 142 13.06 0.43 -8.97
C VAL A 142 13.30 0.48 -7.45
N GLY A 143 12.48 -0.24 -6.65
CA GLY A 143 12.64 -0.31 -5.20
C GLY A 143 11.92 0.77 -4.36
N LYS A 144 10.85 1.40 -4.88
CA LYS A 144 10.06 2.41 -4.14
C LYS A 144 9.55 1.90 -2.79
N THR A 145 8.86 0.76 -2.81
CA THR A 145 8.27 0.16 -1.61
C THR A 145 9.35 -0.23 -0.60
N VAL A 146 10.49 -0.75 -1.09
CA VAL A 146 11.65 -1.10 -0.23
C VAL A 146 12.22 0.15 0.45
N LEU A 147 12.36 1.26 -0.29
CA LEU A 147 12.81 2.53 0.27
C LEU A 147 11.82 3.05 1.35
N ILE A 148 10.52 2.98 1.07
CA ILE A 148 9.46 3.37 2.02
C ILE A 148 9.54 2.53 3.29
N MET A 149 9.68 1.21 3.16
CA MET A 149 9.77 0.29 4.30
C MET A 149 11.02 0.54 5.14
N GLU A 150 12.16 0.83 4.51
CA GLU A 150 13.37 1.19 5.26
C GLU A 150 13.21 2.51 6.01
N LEU A 151 12.60 3.52 5.40
CA LEU A 151 12.35 4.79 6.08
C LEU A 151 11.50 4.54 7.33
N ILE A 152 10.38 3.83 7.21
CA ILE A 152 9.52 3.45 8.35
C ILE A 152 10.34 2.78 9.46
N ASN A 153 11.20 1.83 9.09
CA ASN A 153 12.06 1.10 10.02
C ASN A 153 13.03 2.01 10.78
N ASN A 154 13.76 2.85 10.04
CA ASN A 154 14.79 3.72 10.62
C ASN A 154 14.17 4.72 11.59
N ILE A 155 12.96 5.19 11.30
CA ILE A 155 12.28 6.21 12.11
C ILE A 155 11.65 5.59 13.34
N ALA A 156 11.07 4.39 13.21
CA ALA A 156 10.61 3.63 14.36
C ALA A 156 11.74 3.29 15.35
N LYS A 157 12.97 3.13 14.86
CA LYS A 157 14.16 2.85 15.69
C LYS A 157 14.81 4.12 16.27
N ALA A 158 14.97 5.17 15.46
CA ALA A 158 15.75 6.36 15.84
C ALA A 158 14.93 7.45 16.56
N HIS A 159 13.67 7.64 16.17
CA HIS A 159 12.87 8.79 16.60
C HIS A 159 11.64 8.44 17.45
N GLY A 160 11.35 7.14 17.65
CA GLY A 160 10.13 6.70 18.34
C GLY A 160 8.83 7.17 17.66
N GLY A 161 8.93 7.64 16.40
CA GLY A 161 7.86 8.26 15.65
C GLY A 161 6.86 7.26 15.09
N VAL A 162 5.67 7.75 14.77
CA VAL A 162 4.56 6.97 14.21
C VAL A 162 4.51 7.15 12.70
N SER A 163 4.22 6.09 11.95
CA SER A 163 4.02 6.17 10.50
C SER A 163 2.54 5.96 10.15
N VAL A 164 2.02 6.79 9.26
CA VAL A 164 0.67 6.68 8.70
C VAL A 164 0.80 6.55 7.19
N PHE A 165 0.13 5.56 6.61
CA PHE A 165 0.17 5.27 5.20
C PHE A 165 -1.21 5.51 4.60
N GLY A 166 -1.34 6.54 3.77
CA GLY A 166 -2.51 6.84 2.96
C GLY A 166 -2.28 6.38 1.53
N GLY A 167 -2.42 5.09 1.28
CA GLY A 167 -2.20 4.51 -0.05
C GLY A 167 -3.50 4.18 -0.77
N VAL A 168 -3.53 4.37 -2.08
CA VAL A 168 -4.57 3.80 -2.94
C VAL A 168 -4.03 2.48 -3.51
N GLY A 169 -4.15 1.38 -2.73
CA GLY A 169 -3.96 0.01 -3.24
C GLY A 169 -2.59 -0.68 -3.08
N GLU A 170 -1.89 -0.56 -1.94
CA GLU A 170 -0.67 -1.37 -1.64
C GLU A 170 -0.76 -2.13 -0.31
N ARG A 171 0.19 -3.02 0.05
CA ARG A 171 0.17 -3.83 1.28
C ARG A 171 1.39 -3.51 2.15
N THR A 172 1.22 -3.33 3.47
CA THR A 172 2.33 -3.29 4.43
C THR A 172 1.85 -3.69 5.83
N GLN A 173 2.73 -4.20 6.71
CA GLN A 173 2.41 -4.64 8.08
C GLN A 173 3.39 -4.04 9.11
N SER A 174 2.82 -3.74 10.28
CA SER A 174 3.43 -3.35 11.58
C SER A 174 3.84 -1.89 11.77
N LYS A 175 3.33 -1.28 12.87
CA LYS A 175 3.45 0.13 13.29
C LYS A 175 3.04 1.20 12.26
N VAL A 176 2.11 0.86 11.38
CA VAL A 176 1.61 1.76 10.34
C VAL A 176 0.08 1.79 10.38
N ALA A 177 -0.51 2.98 10.48
CA ALA A 177 -1.95 3.15 10.26
C ALA A 177 -2.18 3.12 8.75
N LEU A 178 -2.88 2.11 8.25
CA LEU A 178 -3.11 1.92 6.82
C LEU A 178 -4.50 2.41 6.45
N VAL A 179 -4.55 3.44 5.60
CA VAL A 179 -5.79 3.94 5.00
C VAL A 179 -5.74 3.61 3.53
N TYR A 180 -6.66 2.75 3.09
CA TYR A 180 -6.75 2.32 1.70
C TYR A 180 -7.94 2.92 0.98
N GLY A 181 -7.68 3.39 -0.24
CA GLY A 181 -8.70 3.50 -1.29
C GLY A 181 -8.37 2.52 -2.40
N GLN A 182 -9.31 1.71 -2.86
CA GLN A 182 -9.02 0.79 -3.96
C GLN A 182 -9.38 1.42 -5.32
N MET A 183 -8.76 0.96 -6.42
CA MET A 183 -9.08 1.49 -7.76
C MET A 183 -10.51 1.16 -8.22
N ASN A 184 -11.11 0.11 -7.66
CA ASN A 184 -12.51 -0.27 -7.87
C ASN A 184 -13.49 0.65 -7.13
N GLU A 185 -13.01 1.55 -6.27
CA GLU A 185 -13.87 2.47 -5.54
C GLU A 185 -14.23 3.72 -6.35
N PRO A 186 -15.41 4.31 -6.11
CA PRO A 186 -15.82 5.54 -6.78
C PRO A 186 -14.81 6.68 -6.59
N PRO A 187 -14.72 7.62 -7.54
CA PRO A 187 -13.78 8.73 -7.46
C PRO A 187 -14.00 9.60 -6.21
N GLY A 188 -15.23 9.67 -5.69
CA GLY A 188 -15.52 10.34 -4.42
C GLY A 188 -14.72 9.79 -3.24
N ALA A 189 -14.64 8.46 -3.10
CA ALA A 189 -13.86 7.80 -2.06
C ALA A 189 -12.36 8.02 -2.27
N ARG A 190 -11.85 7.77 -3.49
CA ARG A 190 -10.43 7.96 -3.84
C ARG A 190 -9.94 9.39 -3.56
N MET A 191 -10.76 10.40 -3.84
CA MET A 191 -10.45 11.81 -3.58
C MET A 191 -10.43 12.16 -2.07
N ARG A 192 -10.84 11.26 -1.16
CA ARG A 192 -10.95 11.52 0.28
C ARG A 192 -10.05 10.64 1.15
N VAL A 193 -9.47 9.59 0.58
CA VAL A 193 -8.52 8.69 1.25
C VAL A 193 -7.30 9.45 1.75
N GLY A 194 -6.69 10.32 0.94
CA GLY A 194 -5.53 11.12 1.35
C GLY A 194 -5.82 12.05 2.53
N LEU A 195 -7.01 12.67 2.55
CA LEU A 195 -7.45 13.52 3.68
C LEU A 195 -7.74 12.71 4.94
N THR A 196 -8.22 11.48 4.79
CA THR A 196 -8.46 10.56 5.92
C THR A 196 -7.15 10.17 6.57
N ALA A 197 -6.16 9.75 5.78
CA ALA A 197 -4.82 9.43 6.27
C ALA A 197 -4.16 10.64 6.95
N LEU A 198 -4.28 11.82 6.33
CA LEU A 198 -3.75 13.05 6.91
C LEU A 198 -4.41 13.40 8.24
N THR A 199 -5.71 13.16 8.39
CA THR A 199 -6.44 13.45 9.65
C THR A 199 -5.98 12.53 10.78
N MET A 200 -5.65 11.27 10.48
CA MET A 200 -5.03 10.37 11.45
C MET A 200 -3.61 10.83 11.81
N ALA A 201 -2.83 11.28 10.83
CA ALA A 201 -1.49 11.83 11.06
C ALA A 201 -1.53 13.12 11.90
N GLU A 202 -2.50 14.00 11.65
CA GLU A 202 -2.72 15.22 12.43
C GLU A 202 -3.05 14.93 13.89
N TYR A 203 -3.74 13.83 14.19
CA TYR A 203 -3.99 13.43 15.57
C TYR A 203 -2.66 13.12 16.29
N PHE A 204 -1.78 12.34 15.67
CA PHE A 204 -0.46 12.05 16.25
C PHE A 204 0.42 13.30 16.36
N ARG A 205 0.31 14.26 15.42
CA ARG A 205 1.02 15.53 15.49
C ARG A 205 0.50 16.45 16.59
N ASP A 206 -0.81 16.69 16.61
CA ASP A 206 -1.45 17.74 17.42
C ASP A 206 -1.78 17.28 18.85
N VAL A 207 -2.07 15.99 19.05
CA VAL A 207 -2.50 15.44 20.35
C VAL A 207 -1.39 14.64 21.02
N ASN A 208 -0.66 13.82 20.25
CA ASN A 208 0.43 13.02 20.80
C ASN A 208 1.78 13.77 20.77
N GLU A 209 1.85 14.95 20.14
CA GLU A 209 3.05 15.79 20.06
C GLU A 209 4.25 15.05 19.43
N GLN A 210 3.97 14.27 18.37
CA GLN A 210 4.96 13.40 17.74
C GLN A 210 5.31 13.82 16.32
N ASP A 211 6.50 13.37 15.89
CA ASP A 211 6.88 13.39 14.48
C ASP A 211 6.26 12.19 13.77
N VAL A 212 5.55 12.51 12.69
CA VAL A 212 4.77 11.55 11.93
C VAL A 212 5.30 11.50 10.51
N LEU A 213 5.48 10.28 10.00
CA LEU A 213 5.62 10.08 8.57
C LEU A 213 4.27 9.84 7.93
N LEU A 214 3.98 10.59 6.87
CA LEU A 214 2.82 10.35 6.03
C LEU A 214 3.26 9.84 4.65
N PHE A 215 2.88 8.63 4.29
CA PHE A 215 3.10 8.11 2.95
C PHE A 215 1.86 8.28 2.10
N VAL A 216 2.01 8.83 0.89
CA VAL A 216 0.93 9.00 -0.07
C VAL A 216 1.32 8.35 -1.39
N ASP A 217 0.79 7.14 -1.66
CA ASP A 217 0.98 6.45 -2.94
C ASP A 217 -0.37 6.25 -3.65
N ASN A 218 -0.71 6.95 -4.73
CA ASN A 218 0.04 7.98 -5.45
C ASN A 218 -0.73 9.30 -5.40
N ILE A 219 -0.03 10.43 -5.23
CA ILE A 219 -0.67 11.76 -5.21
C ILE A 219 -1.38 12.08 -6.54
N PHE A 220 -0.92 11.51 -7.65
CA PHE A 220 -1.59 11.61 -8.96
C PHE A 220 -2.99 10.98 -8.95
N ARG A 221 -3.23 9.94 -8.16
CA ARG A 221 -4.56 9.31 -8.04
C ARG A 221 -5.56 10.23 -7.34
N PHE A 222 -5.09 11.08 -6.42
CA PHE A 222 -5.91 12.13 -5.83
C PHE A 222 -6.33 13.16 -6.89
N VAL A 223 -5.39 13.57 -7.75
CA VAL A 223 -5.69 14.50 -8.87
C VAL A 223 -6.66 13.88 -9.87
N GLN A 224 -6.42 12.64 -10.29
CA GLN A 224 -7.28 11.92 -11.23
C GLN A 224 -8.71 11.80 -10.70
N ALA A 225 -8.86 11.41 -9.43
CA ALA A 225 -10.16 11.36 -8.77
C ALA A 225 -10.84 12.74 -8.70
N GLY A 226 -10.07 13.81 -8.47
CA GLY A 226 -10.55 15.19 -8.50
C GLY A 226 -11.07 15.60 -9.89
N SER A 227 -10.35 15.27 -10.97
CA SER A 227 -10.81 15.50 -12.35
C SER A 227 -12.13 14.77 -12.64
N GLU A 228 -12.24 13.50 -12.26
CA GLU A 228 -13.46 12.70 -12.42
C GLU A 228 -14.63 13.31 -11.64
N VAL A 229 -14.42 13.69 -10.37
CA VAL A 229 -15.45 14.36 -9.56
C VAL A 229 -15.86 15.70 -10.17
N SER A 230 -14.90 16.50 -10.65
CA SER A 230 -15.16 17.80 -11.28
C SER A 230 -16.01 17.67 -12.54
N ALA A 231 -15.70 16.68 -13.39
CA ALA A 231 -16.47 16.37 -14.59
C ALA A 231 -17.91 15.94 -14.23
N LEU A 232 -18.07 15.08 -13.23
CA LEU A 232 -19.38 14.63 -12.74
C LEU A 232 -20.23 15.77 -12.15
N LEU A 233 -19.59 16.77 -11.54
CA LEU A 233 -20.27 17.97 -11.05
C LEU A 233 -20.68 18.92 -12.18
N GLY A 234 -20.20 18.71 -13.40
CA GLY A 234 -20.48 19.56 -14.57
C GLY A 234 -19.63 20.83 -14.61
N ARG A 235 -18.47 20.85 -13.94
CA ARG A 235 -17.51 21.95 -14.04
C ARG A 235 -16.79 21.89 -15.39
N MET A 236 -16.55 23.04 -16.01
CA MET A 236 -15.73 23.09 -17.22
C MET A 236 -14.29 22.65 -16.89
N PRO A 237 -13.70 21.71 -17.66
CA PRO A 237 -12.32 21.30 -17.45
C PRO A 237 -11.35 22.43 -17.82
N SER A 238 -10.18 22.40 -17.21
CA SER A 238 -9.06 23.29 -17.50
C SER A 238 -8.06 22.60 -18.45
N ALA A 239 -6.81 23.07 -18.48
CA ALA A 239 -5.74 22.51 -19.29
C ALA A 239 -5.63 20.98 -19.12
N VAL A 240 -5.44 20.28 -20.24
CA VAL A 240 -5.24 18.81 -20.30
C VAL A 240 -6.40 18.00 -19.68
N GLY A 241 -7.56 18.62 -19.42
CA GLY A 241 -8.73 17.94 -18.87
C GLY A 241 -8.79 17.87 -17.34
N TYR A 242 -7.89 18.56 -16.63
CA TYR A 242 -7.92 18.63 -15.17
C TYR A 242 -9.03 19.53 -14.63
N GLN A 243 -9.36 19.36 -13.35
CA GLN A 243 -10.31 20.24 -12.69
C GLN A 243 -9.79 21.69 -12.59
N PRO A 244 -10.65 22.72 -12.70
CA PRO A 244 -10.25 24.11 -12.53
C PRO A 244 -9.81 24.43 -11.10
N THR A 245 -10.16 23.56 -10.14
CA THR A 245 -9.81 23.66 -8.72
C THR A 245 -8.54 22.91 -8.33
N LEU A 246 -7.72 22.47 -9.31
CA LEU A 246 -6.57 21.60 -9.06
C LEU A 246 -5.61 22.20 -8.02
N SER A 247 -5.20 23.46 -8.21
CA SER A 247 -4.24 24.12 -7.32
C SER A 247 -4.80 24.35 -5.91
N THR A 248 -6.10 24.65 -5.79
CA THR A 248 -6.73 24.89 -4.48
C THR A 248 -6.96 23.59 -3.72
N GLU A 249 -7.37 22.52 -4.40
CA GLU A 249 -7.55 21.19 -3.79
C GLU A 249 -6.21 20.58 -3.39
N MET A 250 -5.18 20.70 -4.25
CA MET A 250 -3.82 20.29 -3.92
C MET A 250 -3.27 21.10 -2.75
N GLY A 251 -3.37 22.43 -2.80
CA GLY A 251 -2.91 23.30 -1.71
C GLY A 251 -3.60 22.99 -0.38
N SER A 252 -4.91 22.74 -0.37
CA SER A 252 -5.64 22.39 0.85
C SER A 252 -5.14 21.09 1.51
N LEU A 253 -4.67 20.13 0.71
CA LEU A 253 -4.05 18.90 1.21
C LEU A 253 -2.60 19.16 1.66
N GLN A 254 -1.81 19.83 0.83
CA GLN A 254 -0.38 20.03 1.06
C GLN A 254 -0.10 20.99 2.23
N GLU A 255 -0.86 22.06 2.40
CA GLU A 255 -0.62 23.05 3.47
C GLU A 255 -0.91 22.51 4.89
N ARG A 256 -1.68 21.44 5.00
CA ARG A 256 -1.90 20.72 6.26
C ARG A 256 -0.70 19.85 6.66
N ILE A 257 0.11 19.44 5.68
CA ILE A 257 1.36 18.70 5.88
C ILE A 257 2.45 19.73 6.16
N THR A 258 2.75 19.93 7.44
CA THR A 258 3.73 20.92 7.88
C THR A 258 4.22 20.62 9.29
N SER A 259 5.29 21.32 9.70
CA SER A 259 5.76 21.38 11.08
C SER A 259 5.02 22.42 11.88
N THR A 260 4.59 22.02 13.07
CA THR A 260 3.98 22.89 14.08
C THR A 260 4.86 22.89 15.34
N LYS A 261 4.50 23.72 16.32
CA LYS A 261 5.19 23.74 17.63
C LYS A 261 5.09 22.43 18.41
N GLU A 262 4.01 21.69 18.20
CA GLU A 262 3.70 20.46 18.94
C GLU A 262 4.33 19.22 18.27
N GLY A 263 4.53 19.25 16.95
CA GLY A 263 5.07 18.11 16.21
C GLY A 263 5.14 18.39 14.71
N SER A 264 5.58 17.40 13.93
CA SER A 264 5.72 17.53 12.48
C SER A 264 5.09 16.39 11.70
N ILE A 265 4.61 16.67 10.49
CA ILE A 265 4.20 15.63 9.53
C ILE A 265 5.13 15.75 8.32
N THR A 266 6.07 14.82 8.21
CA THR A 266 6.93 14.69 7.03
C THR A 266 6.25 13.75 6.04
N SER A 267 5.99 14.22 4.82
CA SER A 267 5.28 13.39 3.82
C SER A 267 6.20 12.88 2.73
N ILE A 268 6.05 11.60 2.37
CA ILE A 268 6.72 10.97 1.24
C ILE A 268 5.64 10.57 0.24
N GLN A 269 5.66 11.22 -0.92
CA GLN A 269 4.59 11.17 -1.90
C GLN A 269 5.13 10.53 -3.17
N ALA A 270 4.58 9.38 -3.56
CA ALA A 270 4.89 8.84 -4.87
C ALA A 270 4.22 9.74 -5.91
N VAL A 271 5.02 10.23 -6.85
CA VAL A 271 4.53 11.07 -7.95
C VAL A 271 4.66 10.29 -9.25
N TYR A 272 3.53 10.12 -9.94
CA TYR A 272 3.51 9.60 -11.30
C TYR A 272 3.54 10.77 -12.29
N VAL A 273 4.49 10.74 -13.22
CA VAL A 273 4.57 11.72 -14.30
C VAL A 273 3.99 11.06 -15.56
N PRO A 274 2.81 11.48 -16.04
CA PRO A 274 2.20 10.89 -17.21
C PRO A 274 3.06 11.16 -18.45
N ALA A 275 3.32 10.11 -19.23
CA ALA A 275 4.12 10.19 -20.46
C ALA A 275 5.51 10.84 -20.28
N ASP A 276 6.07 10.80 -19.06
CA ASP A 276 7.32 11.46 -18.69
C ASP A 276 7.33 12.99 -18.96
N ASP A 277 6.16 13.61 -19.06
CA ASP A 277 5.99 15.05 -19.27
C ASP A 277 5.89 15.82 -17.93
N LEU A 278 7.01 16.44 -17.53
CA LEU A 278 7.08 17.28 -16.33
C LEU A 278 6.28 18.59 -16.46
N THR A 279 5.85 18.96 -17.67
CA THR A 279 5.06 20.17 -17.92
C THR A 279 3.56 19.97 -17.76
N ASP A 280 3.11 18.73 -17.55
CA ASP A 280 1.73 18.43 -17.22
C ASP A 280 1.30 19.21 -15.94
N PRO A 281 0.10 19.82 -15.91
CA PRO A 281 -0.37 20.60 -14.77
C PRO A 281 -0.38 19.86 -13.42
N ALA A 282 -0.59 18.54 -13.39
CA ALA A 282 -0.67 17.76 -12.17
C ALA A 282 0.70 17.63 -11.45
N PRO A 283 1.77 17.11 -12.09
CA PRO A 283 3.08 17.11 -11.50
C PRO A 283 3.60 18.54 -11.30
N ALA A 284 3.39 19.48 -12.24
CA ALA A 284 3.83 20.88 -12.08
C ALA A 284 3.26 21.54 -10.81
N THR A 285 1.97 21.36 -10.53
CA THR A 285 1.34 21.87 -9.30
C THR A 285 1.86 21.17 -8.06
N THR A 286 2.13 19.86 -8.14
CA THR A 286 2.67 19.09 -7.02
C THR A 286 4.10 19.53 -6.69
N PHE A 287 4.94 19.72 -7.71
CA PHE A 287 6.34 20.15 -7.57
C PHE A 287 6.49 21.46 -6.81
N ALA A 288 5.56 22.40 -7.00
CA ALA A 288 5.57 23.68 -6.29
C ALA A 288 5.47 23.55 -4.77
N HIS A 289 4.99 22.40 -4.27
CA HIS A 289 4.88 22.13 -2.84
C HIS A 289 6.00 21.22 -2.30
N LEU A 290 6.85 20.62 -3.13
CA LEU A 290 7.87 19.68 -2.67
C LEU A 290 9.12 20.42 -2.15
N ASP A 291 9.58 20.04 -0.96
CA ASP A 291 10.85 20.51 -0.39
C ASP A 291 12.05 19.71 -0.93
N ALA A 292 11.83 18.45 -1.33
CA ALA A 292 12.84 17.58 -1.91
C ALA A 292 12.25 16.62 -2.96
N THR A 293 13.07 16.25 -3.94
CA THR A 293 12.76 15.25 -4.96
C THR A 293 13.78 14.12 -4.89
N THR A 294 13.29 12.88 -4.82
CA THR A 294 14.10 11.66 -4.86
C THR A 294 13.73 10.89 -6.10
N VAL A 295 14.62 10.85 -7.07
CA VAL A 295 14.40 10.19 -8.37
C VAL A 295 15.02 8.81 -8.33
N LEU A 296 14.24 7.76 -8.59
CA LEU A 296 14.72 6.39 -8.69
C LEU A 296 14.92 5.99 -10.15
N SER A 297 16.16 5.66 -10.50
CA SER A 297 16.58 5.32 -11.86
C SER A 297 16.54 3.82 -12.11
N ARG A 298 15.88 3.40 -13.19
CA ARG A 298 15.90 2.00 -13.66
C ARG A 298 17.32 1.57 -14.04
N GLY A 299 18.14 2.48 -14.55
CA GLY A 299 19.51 2.19 -14.94
C GLY A 299 20.40 1.81 -13.75
N LEU A 300 20.16 2.41 -12.57
CA LEU A 300 20.85 2.05 -11.32
C LEU A 300 20.34 0.71 -10.77
N ALA A 301 19.02 0.50 -10.78
CA ALA A 301 18.40 -0.76 -10.35
C ALA A 301 18.89 -1.96 -11.18
N ALA A 302 19.01 -1.81 -12.51
CA ALA A 302 19.54 -2.84 -13.41
C ALA A 302 21.01 -3.19 -13.14
N LYS A 303 21.77 -2.30 -12.49
CA LYS A 303 23.15 -2.53 -12.06
C LYS A 303 23.26 -3.12 -10.66
N GLY A 304 22.14 -3.45 -10.00
CA GLY A 304 22.11 -3.96 -8.63
C GLY A 304 22.38 -2.90 -7.55
N ILE A 305 22.29 -1.60 -7.89
CA ILE A 305 22.53 -0.53 -6.92
C ILE A 305 21.21 -0.18 -6.25
N TYR A 306 21.09 -0.49 -4.95
CA TYR A 306 19.92 -0.19 -4.13
C TYR A 306 20.31 0.64 -2.89
N PRO A 307 19.54 1.70 -2.55
CA PRO A 307 18.41 2.22 -3.33
C PRO A 307 18.87 2.84 -4.65
N ALA A 308 18.01 2.72 -5.66
CA ALA A 308 18.30 3.19 -7.01
C ALA A 308 18.15 4.72 -7.16
N VAL A 309 18.54 5.50 -6.15
CA VAL A 309 18.44 6.97 -6.14
C VAL A 309 19.45 7.56 -7.10
N ASP A 310 18.96 8.35 -8.05
CA ASP A 310 19.80 9.12 -8.95
C ASP A 310 20.36 10.35 -8.23
N PRO A 311 21.68 10.44 -8.04
CA PRO A 311 22.33 11.50 -7.28
C PRO A 311 22.34 12.86 -7.99
N LEU A 312 22.15 12.90 -9.31
CA LEU A 312 22.17 14.11 -10.12
C LEU A 312 20.77 14.67 -10.30
N ASP A 313 19.78 13.81 -10.54
CA ASP A 313 18.39 14.23 -10.76
C ASP A 313 17.62 14.47 -9.45
N SER A 314 18.12 13.97 -8.32
CA SER A 314 17.51 14.22 -7.00
C SER A 314 17.95 15.58 -6.44
N THR A 315 16.99 16.34 -5.92
CA THR A 315 17.21 17.70 -5.43
C THR A 315 16.59 17.92 -4.06
N SER A 316 17.10 18.90 -3.31
CA SER A 316 16.52 19.31 -2.03
C SER A 316 16.76 20.79 -1.79
N THR A 317 15.74 21.46 -1.26
CA THR A 317 15.82 22.85 -0.78
C THR A 317 16.74 22.99 0.44
N MET A 318 16.98 21.90 1.17
CA MET A 318 17.81 21.86 2.39
C MET A 318 19.31 21.83 2.09
N LEU A 319 19.72 21.50 0.85
CA LEU A 319 21.13 21.42 0.48
C LEU A 319 21.73 22.82 0.26
N GLN A 320 21.90 23.56 1.36
CA GLN A 320 22.50 24.89 1.39
C GLN A 320 23.50 24.97 2.56
N PRO A 321 24.64 25.68 2.40
CA PRO A 321 25.67 25.74 3.44
C PRO A 321 25.15 26.22 4.80
N ARG A 322 24.18 27.13 4.78
CA ARG A 322 23.56 27.71 5.98
C ARG A 322 22.73 26.71 6.80
N ILE A 323 22.32 25.59 6.19
CA ILE A 323 21.42 24.60 6.80
C ILE A 323 22.20 23.32 7.15
N VAL A 324 22.90 22.74 6.18
CA VAL A 324 23.66 21.48 6.37
C VAL A 324 25.09 21.70 6.89
N GLY A 325 25.58 22.93 6.89
CA GLY A 325 26.98 23.26 7.18
C GLY A 325 27.87 23.23 5.93
N ASP A 326 29.02 23.92 6.01
CA ASP A 326 29.94 24.06 4.88
C ASP A 326 30.56 22.70 4.49
N GLU A 327 30.97 21.88 5.47
CA GLU A 327 31.60 20.58 5.23
C GLU A 327 30.67 19.61 4.47
N HIS A 328 29.41 19.48 4.91
CA HIS A 328 28.42 18.63 4.24
C HIS A 328 28.17 19.15 2.82
N TYR A 329 27.94 20.46 2.67
CA TYR A 329 27.64 21.06 1.39
C TYR A 329 28.78 20.89 0.39
N GLU A 330 30.02 21.18 0.78
CA GLU A 330 31.21 21.02 -0.08
C GLU A 330 31.40 19.55 -0.48
N THR A 331 31.23 18.63 0.47
CA THR A 331 31.33 17.19 0.19
C THR A 331 30.27 16.76 -0.83
N ALA A 332 29.01 17.18 -0.66
CA ALA A 332 27.93 16.87 -1.58
C ALA A 332 28.18 17.45 -2.99
N GLN A 333 28.72 18.68 -3.08
CA GLN A 333 29.05 19.30 -4.37
C GLN A 333 30.19 18.57 -5.08
N GLN A 334 31.26 18.20 -4.36
CA GLN A 334 32.37 17.43 -4.93
C GLN A 334 31.93 16.07 -5.46
N VAL A 335 31.03 15.39 -4.72
CA VAL A 335 30.41 14.14 -5.19
C VAL A 335 29.62 14.39 -6.48
N LYS A 336 28.72 15.38 -6.51
CA LYS A 336 27.91 15.69 -7.70
C LYS A 336 28.78 16.02 -8.90
N GLN A 337 29.84 16.81 -8.72
CA GLN A 337 30.79 17.15 -9.78
C GLN A 337 31.53 15.91 -10.30
N THR A 338 31.99 15.03 -9.42
CA THR A 338 32.67 13.78 -9.78
C THR A 338 31.74 12.85 -10.58
N LEU A 339 30.48 12.74 -10.16
CA LEU A 339 29.48 11.90 -10.84
C LEU A 339 29.03 12.49 -12.18
N GLN A 340 28.90 13.82 -12.27
CA GLN A 340 28.61 14.52 -13.52
C GLN A 340 29.73 14.31 -14.54
N ARG A 341 30.99 14.49 -14.13
CA ARG A 341 32.15 14.23 -14.99
C ARG A 341 32.21 12.77 -15.42
N TYR A 342 31.91 11.83 -14.52
CA TYR A 342 31.82 10.42 -14.88
C TYR A 342 30.75 10.13 -15.94
N LYS A 343 29.59 10.79 -15.88
CA LYS A 343 28.52 10.65 -16.89
C LYS A 343 28.98 11.14 -18.26
N GLU A 344 29.68 12.28 -18.34
CA GLU A 344 30.27 12.78 -19.60
C GLU A 344 31.31 11.81 -20.18
N LEU A 345 32.11 11.20 -19.32
CA LEU A 345 33.14 10.24 -19.74
C LEU A 345 32.56 8.89 -20.16
N GLN A 346 31.36 8.50 -19.70
CA GLN A 346 30.74 7.22 -20.08
C GLN A 346 30.51 7.11 -21.60
N ASP A 347 30.06 8.19 -22.25
CA ASP A 347 29.82 8.20 -23.70
C ASP A 347 31.13 8.03 -24.47
N ILE A 348 32.20 8.67 -23.99
CA ILE A 348 33.55 8.55 -24.57
C ILE A 348 34.08 7.13 -24.39
N ILE A 349 33.96 6.55 -23.18
CA ILE A 349 34.40 5.18 -22.87
C ILE A 349 33.66 4.16 -23.75
N ALA A 350 32.37 4.38 -24.03
CA ALA A 350 31.58 3.48 -24.86
C ALA A 350 32.04 3.46 -26.33
N ILE A 351 32.62 4.54 -26.84
CA ILE A 351 33.08 4.69 -28.23
C ILE A 351 34.56 4.31 -28.38
N LEU A 352 35.43 4.88 -27.55
CA LEU A 352 36.89 4.79 -27.68
C LEU A 352 37.53 3.74 -26.76
N GLY A 353 36.85 3.33 -25.69
CA GLY A 353 37.40 2.47 -24.66
C GLY A 353 38.04 3.25 -23.50
N LEU A 354 38.33 2.54 -22.40
CA LEU A 354 38.78 3.15 -21.14
C LEU A 354 40.26 3.58 -21.17
N ASP A 355 41.06 2.97 -22.04
CA ASP A 355 42.51 3.19 -22.10
C ASP A 355 42.89 4.51 -22.80
N GLU A 356 41.99 5.04 -23.63
CA GLU A 356 42.14 6.30 -24.36
C GLU A 356 41.92 7.55 -23.49
N LEU A 357 41.53 7.36 -22.23
CA LEU A 357 41.34 8.44 -21.28
C LEU A 357 42.67 8.91 -20.66
N SER A 358 42.73 10.20 -20.33
CA SER A 358 43.80 10.78 -19.51
C SER A 358 43.90 10.07 -18.14
N GLU A 359 45.06 10.12 -17.49
CA GLU A 359 45.22 9.52 -16.15
C GLU A 359 44.27 10.16 -15.12
N GLU A 360 44.01 11.46 -15.24
CA GLU A 360 43.09 12.20 -14.37
C GLU A 360 41.63 11.77 -14.57
N ASP A 361 41.20 11.59 -15.83
CA ASP A 361 39.86 11.10 -16.15
C ASP A 361 39.71 9.63 -15.70
N ARG A 362 40.73 8.80 -15.87
CA ARG A 362 40.74 7.41 -15.34
C ARG A 362 40.60 7.39 -13.82
N LEU A 363 41.30 8.27 -13.11
CA LEU A 363 41.17 8.40 -11.66
C LEU A 363 39.77 8.86 -11.26
N THR A 364 39.18 9.80 -11.99
CA THR A 364 37.81 10.28 -11.79
C THR A 364 36.79 9.15 -11.97
N VAL A 365 36.92 8.36 -13.04
CA VAL A 365 36.08 7.17 -13.29
C VAL A 365 36.23 6.15 -12.16
N ALA A 366 37.45 5.89 -11.70
CA ALA A 366 37.70 4.97 -10.59
C ALA A 366 37.04 5.44 -9.28
N ARG A 367 37.14 6.74 -8.97
CA ARG A 367 36.47 7.34 -7.80
C ARG A 367 34.95 7.30 -7.92
N ALA A 368 34.41 7.68 -9.08
CA ALA A 368 32.97 7.68 -9.32
C ALA A 368 32.35 6.27 -9.21
N ARG A 369 33.05 5.23 -9.72
CA ARG A 369 32.63 3.83 -9.53
C ARG A 369 32.60 3.44 -8.05
N LYS A 370 33.63 3.81 -7.28
CA LYS A 370 33.66 3.56 -5.83
C LYS A 370 32.55 4.31 -5.08
N LEU A 371 32.28 5.56 -5.44
CA LEU A 371 31.17 6.34 -4.87
C LEU A 371 29.81 5.69 -5.18
N SER A 372 29.59 5.28 -6.42
CA SER A 372 28.34 4.62 -6.85
C SER A 372 28.09 3.33 -6.07
N VAL A 373 29.13 2.53 -5.82
CA VAL A 373 29.04 1.32 -4.99
C VAL A 373 28.89 1.67 -3.50
N SER A 374 29.55 2.72 -3.02
CA SER A 374 29.43 3.20 -1.64
C SER A 374 28.00 3.64 -1.29
N TYR A 375 27.22 4.13 -2.27
CA TYR A 375 25.80 4.46 -2.05
C TYR A 375 24.88 3.26 -1.97
N HIS A 376 25.37 2.06 -2.31
CA HIS A 376 24.65 0.84 -2.00
C HIS A 376 24.50 0.73 -0.48
N ASN A 377 23.25 0.64 -0.03
CA ASN A 377 22.87 0.45 1.35
C ASN A 377 22.17 -0.90 1.47
N LEU A 378 22.64 -1.75 2.38
CA LEU A 378 21.88 -2.94 2.74
C LEU A 378 20.63 -2.51 3.50
N PHE A 379 19.47 -2.83 2.94
CA PHE A 379 18.18 -2.60 3.56
C PHE A 379 17.84 -3.69 4.57
N SER A 380 17.27 -3.30 5.71
CA SER A 380 16.80 -4.25 6.73
C SER A 380 15.65 -5.12 6.20
N TYR A 381 14.83 -4.58 5.30
CA TYR A 381 13.71 -5.28 4.66
C TYR A 381 14.06 -5.89 3.30
N GLY A 382 15.34 -5.84 2.89
CA GLY A 382 15.85 -6.44 1.66
C GLY A 382 16.25 -7.91 1.77
N GLU A 383 16.05 -8.53 2.93
CA GLU A 383 16.55 -9.89 3.27
C GLU A 383 16.00 -11.02 2.39
N GLY A 384 15.01 -10.75 1.54
CA GLY A 384 14.56 -11.70 0.51
C GLY A 384 15.37 -11.70 -0.79
N TYR A 385 16.27 -10.73 -1.02
CA TYR A 385 16.92 -10.55 -2.34
C TYR A 385 18.44 -10.37 -2.37
N GLU A 386 19.16 -10.23 -1.24
CA GLU A 386 20.62 -10.47 -1.23
C GLU A 386 21.15 -10.72 0.19
N LEU A 387 21.99 -11.75 0.28
CA LEU A 387 22.53 -12.35 1.50
C LEU A 387 23.30 -11.34 2.34
N ARG A 388 22.87 -11.14 3.59
CA ARG A 388 23.70 -10.47 4.60
C ARG A 388 24.61 -11.49 5.27
N ASN A 389 25.87 -11.09 5.40
CA ASN A 389 26.95 -11.78 6.08
C ASN A 389 26.50 -12.42 7.40
N GLY A 390 26.63 -13.74 7.49
CA GLY A 390 27.25 -14.46 8.61
C GLY A 390 26.59 -14.41 9.99
N GLU A 391 25.46 -13.74 10.19
CA GLU A 391 24.66 -13.90 11.40
C GLU A 391 23.53 -14.89 11.07
N GLN A 392 23.56 -16.05 11.73
CA GLN A 392 22.48 -17.03 11.68
C GLN A 392 21.22 -16.38 12.27
N PHE A 393 20.36 -15.84 11.42
CA PHE A 393 18.96 -15.64 11.78
C PHE A 393 18.37 -17.03 12.03
N GLU A 394 17.84 -17.25 13.23
CA GLU A 394 16.96 -18.39 13.48
C GLU A 394 15.82 -18.31 12.46
N GLU A 395 15.81 -19.24 11.51
CA GLU A 395 14.76 -19.32 10.50
C GLU A 395 13.43 -19.52 11.23
N MET A 396 12.57 -18.51 11.20
CA MET A 396 11.26 -18.59 11.86
C MET A 396 10.45 -19.72 11.23
N THR A 397 9.93 -20.62 12.06
CA THR A 397 9.14 -21.77 11.66
C THR A 397 7.65 -21.59 12.01
N LEU A 398 6.81 -22.40 11.39
CA LEU A 398 5.39 -22.54 11.65
C LEU A 398 5.14 -23.92 12.28
N ASN A 399 4.29 -24.00 13.29
CA ASN A 399 3.81 -25.28 13.80
C ASN A 399 2.63 -25.76 12.97
N LEU A 400 2.85 -26.79 12.14
CA LEU A 400 1.79 -27.43 11.35
C LEU A 400 1.29 -28.68 12.06
N CYS A 401 0.00 -28.70 12.37
CA CYS A 401 -0.72 -29.85 12.88
C CYS A 401 -1.85 -30.25 11.91
N VAL A 402 -1.73 -31.44 11.28
CA VAL A 402 -2.76 -32.04 10.41
C VAL A 402 -3.46 -33.16 11.15
N LEU A 403 -4.78 -33.05 11.29
CA LEU A 403 -5.63 -33.89 12.12
C LEU A 403 -6.73 -34.54 11.29
N THR A 404 -6.94 -35.83 11.52
CA THR A 404 -8.12 -36.60 11.06
C THR A 404 -8.93 -37.04 12.29
N PRO A 405 -10.20 -37.47 12.15
CA PRO A 405 -11.01 -37.93 13.28
C PRO A 405 -10.37 -39.08 14.09
N ASN A 406 -9.47 -39.85 13.46
CA ASN A 406 -8.91 -41.07 14.05
C ASN A 406 -7.44 -40.90 14.52
N ARG A 407 -6.69 -39.92 14.00
CA ARG A 407 -5.26 -39.74 14.29
C ARG A 407 -4.71 -38.36 13.92
N ILE A 408 -3.59 -38.00 14.54
CA ILE A 408 -2.70 -36.92 14.09
C ILE A 408 -1.86 -37.46 12.93
N VAL A 409 -1.93 -36.81 11.77
CA VAL A 409 -1.23 -37.23 10.54
C VAL A 409 0.12 -36.52 10.40
N TRP A 410 0.21 -35.29 10.89
CA TRP A 410 1.41 -34.48 10.89
C TRP A 410 1.41 -33.53 12.09
N ASP A 411 2.54 -33.39 12.76
CA ASP A 411 2.76 -32.42 13.83
C ASP A 411 4.26 -32.10 13.89
N SER A 412 4.66 -30.99 13.27
CA SER A 412 6.06 -30.55 13.20
C SER A 412 6.17 -29.10 12.77
N GLU A 413 7.31 -28.50 13.08
CA GLU A 413 7.74 -27.23 12.52
C GLU A 413 8.00 -27.32 11.01
N VAL A 414 7.54 -26.31 10.27
CA VAL A 414 7.63 -26.19 8.80
C VAL A 414 7.96 -24.75 8.42
N LYS A 415 8.59 -24.52 7.26
CA LYS A 415 8.91 -23.15 6.80
C LYS A 415 7.75 -22.50 6.06
N GLU A 416 7.03 -23.30 5.29
CA GLU A 416 5.96 -22.81 4.41
C GLU A 416 4.99 -23.96 4.16
N ILE A 417 3.70 -23.63 4.02
CA ILE A 417 2.73 -24.56 3.46
C ILE A 417 1.98 -23.93 2.30
N ILE A 418 1.52 -24.75 1.37
CA ILE A 418 0.56 -24.35 0.34
C ILE A 418 -0.63 -25.29 0.44
N LEU A 419 -1.80 -24.74 0.75
CA LEU A 419 -3.04 -25.49 0.93
C LEU A 419 -4.08 -25.13 -0.15
N SER A 420 -4.88 -26.12 -0.54
CA SER A 420 -5.96 -25.93 -1.52
C SER A 420 -7.27 -25.57 -0.80
N THR A 421 -7.84 -24.41 -1.11
CA THR A 421 -9.14 -23.95 -0.60
C THR A 421 -10.18 -23.86 -1.71
N ASN A 422 -11.45 -23.69 -1.35
CA ASN A 422 -12.54 -23.53 -2.31
C ASN A 422 -12.38 -22.31 -3.24
N SER A 423 -11.57 -21.32 -2.84
CA SER A 423 -11.30 -20.09 -3.61
C SER A 423 -9.94 -20.09 -4.33
N GLY A 424 -9.19 -21.20 -4.28
CA GLY A 424 -7.85 -21.31 -4.88
C GLY A 424 -6.80 -21.82 -3.88
N GLN A 425 -5.52 -21.72 -4.25
CA GLN A 425 -4.42 -22.10 -3.36
C GLN A 425 -3.99 -20.94 -2.47
N ILE A 426 -3.68 -21.23 -1.20
CA ILE A 426 -3.16 -20.27 -0.23
C ILE A 426 -1.80 -20.75 0.26
N GLY A 427 -0.78 -19.92 0.08
CA GLY A 427 0.54 -20.09 0.69
C GLY A 427 0.57 -19.43 2.07
N VAL A 428 1.10 -20.14 3.07
CA VAL A 428 1.20 -19.67 4.45
C VAL A 428 2.66 -19.71 4.89
N LEU A 429 3.16 -18.54 5.27
CA LEU A 429 4.51 -18.29 5.78
C LEU A 429 4.44 -17.85 7.25
N PRO A 430 5.55 -17.84 8.00
CA PRO A 430 5.62 -17.28 9.34
C PRO A 430 5.00 -15.88 9.40
N ASN A 431 4.30 -15.59 10.49
CA ASN A 431 3.55 -14.36 10.76
C ASN A 431 2.39 -14.08 9.79
N HIS A 432 1.84 -15.11 9.14
CA HIS A 432 0.62 -14.96 8.34
C HIS A 432 -0.55 -14.45 9.19
N ALA A 433 -1.35 -13.55 8.61
CA ALA A 433 -2.54 -13.01 9.26
C ALA A 433 -3.49 -14.13 9.70
N PRO A 434 -4.12 -14.05 10.89
CA PRO A 434 -5.03 -15.09 11.34
C PRO A 434 -6.18 -15.28 10.35
N ILE A 435 -6.39 -16.52 9.90
CA ILE A 435 -7.45 -16.86 8.94
C ILE A 435 -8.03 -18.23 9.26
N ALA A 436 -9.33 -18.35 9.05
CA ALA A 436 -10.10 -19.58 9.10
C ALA A 436 -10.69 -19.83 7.71
N THR A 437 -10.42 -20.99 7.12
CA THR A 437 -10.86 -21.29 5.74
C THR A 437 -11.23 -22.75 5.55
N ALA A 438 -12.15 -23.00 4.61
CA ALA A 438 -12.49 -24.35 4.18
C ALA A 438 -11.40 -24.89 3.24
N VAL A 439 -10.95 -26.11 3.51
CA VAL A 439 -9.98 -26.85 2.70
C VAL A 439 -10.74 -27.71 1.70
N ASP A 440 -10.44 -27.56 0.41
CA ASP A 440 -11.01 -28.42 -0.64
C ASP A 440 -10.21 -29.74 -0.75
N ILE A 441 -10.74 -30.72 -1.48
CA ILE A 441 -9.99 -31.92 -1.85
C ILE A 441 -8.82 -31.50 -2.74
N GLY A 442 -7.59 -31.69 -2.26
CA GLY A 442 -6.41 -31.19 -2.95
C GLY A 442 -5.11 -31.54 -2.24
N ILE A 443 -4.00 -31.04 -2.80
CA ILE A 443 -2.66 -31.31 -2.28
C ILE A 443 -2.29 -30.22 -1.28
N LEU A 444 -1.77 -30.65 -0.14
CA LEU A 444 -1.01 -29.82 0.78
C LEU A 444 0.47 -30.00 0.46
N ARG A 445 1.15 -28.89 0.14
CA ARG A 445 2.61 -28.87 0.00
C ARG A 445 3.20 -28.30 1.27
N ILE A 446 4.19 -28.99 1.82
CA ILE A 446 4.86 -28.65 3.07
C ILE A 446 6.34 -28.46 2.75
N ARG A 447 6.88 -27.29 3.05
CA ARG A 447 8.30 -27.03 2.90
C ARG A 447 9.02 -27.28 4.22
N LEU A 448 9.84 -28.31 4.25
CA LEU A 448 10.77 -28.62 5.33
C LEU A 448 12.16 -28.20 4.87
N ASN A 449 12.71 -27.15 5.46
CA ASN A 449 13.98 -26.59 5.03
C ASN A 449 13.96 -26.24 3.51
N ASP A 450 14.71 -26.98 2.69
CA ASP A 450 14.77 -26.81 1.24
C ASP A 450 14.09 -27.94 0.45
N GLN A 451 13.37 -28.83 1.13
CA GLN A 451 12.65 -29.94 0.50
C GLN A 451 11.13 -29.74 0.60
N TRP A 452 10.45 -29.98 -0.53
CA TRP A 452 9.00 -29.99 -0.59
C TRP A 452 8.49 -31.42 -0.39
N LEU A 453 7.59 -31.57 0.59
CA LEU A 453 6.81 -32.76 0.81
C LEU A 453 5.35 -32.49 0.41
N THR A 454 4.67 -33.52 -0.09
CA THR A 454 3.26 -33.43 -0.52
C THR A 454 2.38 -34.38 0.27
N MET A 455 1.14 -33.96 0.51
CA MET A 455 0.13 -34.75 1.21
C MET A 455 -1.22 -34.56 0.53
N ALA A 456 -1.96 -35.64 0.33
CA ALA A 456 -3.32 -35.59 -0.20
C ALA A 456 -4.31 -35.32 0.95
N LEU A 457 -5.16 -34.30 0.80
CA LEU A 457 -6.18 -33.94 1.79
C LEU A 457 -7.60 -34.20 1.23
N MET A 458 -8.47 -34.83 2.02
CA MET A 458 -9.85 -35.18 1.63
C MET A 458 -10.88 -34.16 2.13
N GLY A 459 -10.56 -32.88 1.97
CA GLY A 459 -11.41 -31.74 2.36
C GLY A 459 -11.57 -31.57 3.87
N GLY A 460 -11.82 -30.35 4.31
CA GLY A 460 -11.87 -30.02 5.73
C GLY A 460 -11.85 -28.53 6.03
N PHE A 461 -11.16 -28.17 7.09
CA PHE A 461 -11.06 -26.81 7.60
C PHE A 461 -9.64 -26.54 8.12
N ALA A 462 -9.11 -25.36 7.81
CA ALA A 462 -7.82 -24.91 8.28
C ALA A 462 -7.98 -23.64 9.10
N ARG A 463 -7.30 -23.59 10.25
CA ARG A 463 -7.14 -22.40 11.09
C ARG A 463 -5.66 -22.05 11.15
N ILE A 464 -5.34 -20.81 10.82
CA ILE A 464 -3.99 -20.27 10.81
C ILE A 464 -3.97 -19.06 11.75
N GLY A 465 -2.99 -18.97 12.64
CA GLY A 465 -2.77 -17.80 13.48
C GLY A 465 -1.66 -18.05 14.50
N ASN A 466 -0.95 -16.98 14.91
CA ASN A 466 0.14 -17.06 15.89
C ASN A 466 1.23 -18.10 15.54
N ASN A 467 1.60 -18.21 14.25
CA ASN A 467 2.52 -19.24 13.73
C ASN A 467 2.08 -20.69 13.97
N GLU A 468 0.82 -20.91 14.33
CA GLU A 468 0.19 -22.22 14.42
C GLU A 468 -0.79 -22.43 13.28
N ILE A 469 -0.73 -23.61 12.68
CA ILE A 469 -1.63 -24.04 11.62
C ILE A 469 -2.26 -25.36 12.04
N THR A 470 -3.58 -25.35 12.21
CA THR A 470 -4.36 -26.54 12.47
C THR A 470 -5.21 -26.87 11.25
N VAL A 471 -4.96 -28.01 10.62
CA VAL A 471 -5.73 -28.51 9.47
C VAL A 471 -6.54 -29.72 9.91
N LEU A 472 -7.85 -29.57 10.02
CA LEU A 472 -8.82 -30.60 10.35
C LEU A 472 -9.42 -31.14 9.06
N VAL A 473 -9.12 -32.39 8.69
CA VAL A 473 -9.57 -33.01 7.44
C VAL A 473 -10.25 -34.34 7.69
N ASN A 474 -11.14 -34.75 6.79
CA ASN A 474 -11.81 -36.05 6.93
C ASN A 474 -10.82 -37.21 6.83
N ASP A 475 -9.85 -37.10 5.92
CA ASP A 475 -8.79 -38.07 5.71
C ASP A 475 -7.56 -37.38 5.08
N ALA A 476 -6.38 -37.92 5.34
CA ALA A 476 -5.12 -37.43 4.80
C ALA A 476 -4.06 -38.54 4.69
N GLU A 477 -3.36 -38.54 3.56
CA GLU A 477 -2.32 -39.51 3.22
C GLU A 477 -1.06 -38.77 2.74
N LYS A 478 0.11 -39.12 3.30
CA LYS A 478 1.41 -38.59 2.83
C LYS A 478 1.73 -39.24 1.49
N SER A 479 2.37 -38.52 0.58
CA SER A 479 2.77 -39.08 -0.71
C SER A 479 3.71 -40.28 -0.59
N SER A 480 4.49 -40.39 0.49
CA SER A 480 5.33 -41.55 0.80
C SER A 480 4.55 -42.83 1.12
N ASP A 481 3.32 -42.68 1.60
CA ASP A 481 2.50 -43.78 2.11
C ASP A 481 1.48 -44.26 1.07
N ILE A 482 1.39 -43.60 -0.08
CA ILE A 482 0.48 -43.94 -1.17
C ILE A 482 1.17 -44.91 -2.14
N ASP A 483 0.60 -46.11 -2.33
CA ASP A 483 1.05 -47.05 -3.36
C ASP A 483 0.67 -46.51 -4.77
N PRO A 484 1.64 -46.25 -5.66
CA PRO A 484 1.37 -45.74 -7.01
C PRO A 484 0.48 -46.66 -7.86
N GLN A 485 0.59 -47.98 -7.71
CA GLN A 485 -0.19 -48.93 -8.49
C GLN A 485 -1.65 -48.95 -8.01
N GLU A 486 -1.86 -48.93 -6.69
CA GLU A 486 -3.20 -48.86 -6.09
C GLU A 486 -3.90 -47.54 -6.44
N ALA A 487 -3.19 -46.41 -6.34
CA ALA A 487 -3.72 -45.10 -6.65
C ALA A 487 -4.17 -44.99 -8.12
N GLN A 488 -3.37 -45.53 -9.04
CA GLN A 488 -3.69 -45.53 -10.47
C GLN A 488 -4.89 -46.43 -10.79
N GLN A 489 -4.97 -47.62 -10.20
CA GLN A 489 -6.13 -48.52 -10.35
C GLN A 489 -7.41 -47.87 -9.80
N THR A 490 -7.31 -47.20 -8.66
CA THR A 490 -8.44 -46.49 -8.05
C THR A 490 -8.94 -45.35 -8.94
N LEU A 491 -8.03 -44.62 -9.60
CA LEU A 491 -8.35 -43.58 -10.56
C LEU A 491 -9.12 -44.14 -11.77
N GLU A 492 -8.65 -45.25 -12.36
CA GLU A 492 -9.31 -45.90 -13.49
C GLU A 492 -10.72 -46.40 -13.15
N ILE A 493 -10.89 -46.97 -11.95
CA ILE A 493 -12.20 -47.41 -11.45
C ILE A 493 -13.14 -46.21 -11.26
N ALA A 494 -12.65 -45.11 -10.68
CA ALA A 494 -13.44 -43.91 -10.47
C ALA A 494 -13.86 -43.23 -11.78
N GLU A 495 -12.98 -43.20 -12.79
CA GLU A 495 -13.32 -42.72 -14.14
C GLU A 495 -14.38 -43.58 -14.82
N ALA A 496 -14.25 -44.91 -14.71
CA ALA A 496 -15.24 -45.84 -15.24
C ALA A 496 -16.60 -45.71 -14.54
N ALA A 497 -16.60 -45.46 -13.23
CA ALA A 497 -17.82 -45.22 -12.45
C ALA A 497 -18.52 -43.92 -12.85
N LEU A 498 -17.77 -42.84 -13.12
CA LEU A 498 -18.35 -41.59 -13.62
C LEU A 498 -19.01 -41.75 -15.00
N ARG A 499 -18.40 -42.54 -15.89
CA ARG A 499 -18.97 -42.84 -17.23
C ARG A 499 -20.28 -43.64 -17.17
N LYS A 500 -20.48 -44.42 -16.10
CA LYS A 500 -21.67 -45.26 -15.88
C LYS A 500 -22.70 -44.62 -14.96
N ALA A 501 -22.44 -43.44 -14.41
CA ALA A 501 -23.32 -42.80 -13.44
C ALA A 501 -24.57 -42.23 -14.12
N GLU A 502 -25.75 -42.71 -13.71
CA GLU A 502 -27.04 -42.26 -14.23
C GLU A 502 -27.80 -41.48 -13.14
N GLY A 503 -28.06 -40.20 -13.40
CA GLY A 503 -28.82 -39.33 -12.50
C GLY A 503 -27.97 -38.49 -11.53
N LYS A 504 -28.55 -37.37 -11.09
CA LYS A 504 -27.86 -36.25 -10.43
C LYS A 504 -27.06 -36.63 -9.18
N ARG A 505 -27.56 -37.56 -8.35
CA ARG A 505 -26.89 -37.98 -7.11
C ARG A 505 -25.68 -38.88 -7.38
N GLN A 506 -25.84 -39.87 -8.26
CA GLN A 506 -24.76 -40.79 -8.65
C GLN A 506 -23.61 -40.03 -9.34
N THR A 507 -23.94 -39.03 -10.17
CA THR A 507 -22.93 -38.17 -10.80
C THR A 507 -22.13 -37.35 -9.79
N ILE A 508 -22.76 -36.86 -8.71
CA ILE A 508 -22.06 -36.10 -7.66
C ILE A 508 -21.13 -37.01 -6.86
N GLU A 509 -21.60 -38.18 -6.45
CA GLU A 509 -20.80 -39.16 -5.70
C GLU A 509 -19.61 -39.68 -6.54
N ALA A 510 -19.83 -39.97 -7.83
CA ALA A 510 -18.78 -40.38 -8.74
C ALA A 510 -17.76 -39.26 -9.01
N ASN A 511 -18.19 -38.00 -9.14
CA ASN A 511 -17.26 -36.87 -9.29
C ASN A 511 -16.40 -36.65 -8.05
N LEU A 512 -16.97 -36.85 -6.86
CA LEU A 512 -16.23 -36.71 -5.60
C LEU A 512 -15.21 -37.84 -5.45
N ALA A 513 -15.58 -39.09 -5.79
CA ALA A 513 -14.66 -40.22 -5.82
C ALA A 513 -13.51 -40.00 -6.83
N LEU A 514 -13.82 -39.49 -8.02
CA LEU A 514 -12.82 -39.16 -9.04
C LEU A 514 -11.84 -38.09 -8.56
N ARG A 515 -12.35 -37.01 -7.93
CA ARG A 515 -11.51 -35.95 -7.36
C ARG A 515 -10.54 -36.51 -6.32
N ARG A 516 -11.01 -37.36 -5.40
CA ARG A 516 -10.17 -37.99 -4.37
C ARG A 516 -9.07 -38.87 -4.99
N ALA A 517 -9.45 -39.75 -5.93
CA ALA A 517 -8.49 -40.64 -6.59
C ALA A 517 -7.43 -39.86 -7.38
N ARG A 518 -7.84 -38.80 -8.08
CA ARG A 518 -6.93 -37.92 -8.82
C ARG A 518 -5.96 -37.20 -7.89
N THR A 519 -6.42 -36.67 -6.77
CA THR A 519 -5.54 -36.02 -5.78
C THR A 519 -4.50 -36.98 -5.20
N ARG A 520 -4.83 -38.26 -4.96
CA ARG A 520 -3.85 -39.28 -4.53
C ARG A 520 -2.73 -39.43 -5.57
N VAL A 521 -3.07 -39.53 -6.87
CA VAL A 521 -2.08 -39.65 -7.95
C VAL A 521 -1.26 -38.36 -8.12
N GLU A 522 -1.89 -37.19 -8.07
CA GLU A 522 -1.18 -35.91 -8.20
C GLU A 522 -0.22 -35.66 -7.01
N ALA A 523 -0.54 -36.14 -5.80
CA ALA A 523 0.35 -36.04 -4.65
C ALA A 523 1.66 -36.82 -4.83
N ILE A 524 1.64 -37.96 -5.52
CA ILE A 524 2.83 -38.76 -5.86
C ILE A 524 3.67 -38.05 -6.93
N ASN A 525 3.03 -37.58 -8.00
CA ASN A 525 3.71 -36.96 -9.15
C ASN A 525 4.28 -35.57 -8.85
N ALA A 526 3.87 -34.93 -7.76
CA ALA A 526 4.35 -33.60 -7.39
C ALA A 526 5.77 -33.60 -6.77
N ILE A 527 6.39 -34.77 -6.60
CA ILE A 527 7.76 -34.93 -6.04
C ILE A 527 8.84 -35.02 -7.14
N SER A 528 8.46 -35.23 -8.42
CA SER A 528 9.40 -35.43 -9.54
C SER A 528 9.85 -34.14 -10.22
#